data_AF-A0A0D3ACR7-F1
#
_entry.id   AF-A0A0D3ACR7-F1
#
_cell.length_a   1.000
_cell.length_b   1.000
_cell.length_c   1.000
_cell.angle_alpha   90.00
_cell.angle_beta   90.00
_cell.angle_gamma   90.00
#
_symmetry.space_group_name_H-M   'P 1'
#
loop_
_entity.id
_entity.type
_entity.pdbx_description
1 polymer ?
#
loop_
_entity_poly.entity_id
_entity_poly.type
_entity_poly.pdbx_seq_one_letter_code
_entity_poly.pdbx_strand_id
1 'polypeptide(L)'
;MNKPLFMYIVDRISNEVELFRQSKDALGRLSLSPLQKCTAVIRVLAHGTAANAVDEYLRLGETTTRSCVQHFVEGIINLFGDEYLRRPTPADLQRLLDLVSIMDFTG
;
A
#
# COMPACT_ATOMS: atom_id res chain seq x y z
N MET A 1 7.69 -4.70 4.94
CA MET A 1 7.12 -3.42 5.43
C MET A 1 6.75 -3.55 6.89
N ASN A 2 6.95 -2.51 7.70
CA ASN A 2 6.64 -2.51 9.13
C ASN A 2 5.10 -2.57 9.35
N LYS A 3 4.62 -3.35 10.35
CA LYS A 3 3.20 -3.61 10.60
C LYS A 3 2.39 -2.34 10.96
N PRO A 4 2.80 -1.49 11.93
CA PRO A 4 2.18 -0.19 12.20
C PRO A 4 2.04 0.69 10.97
N LEU A 5 3.10 0.83 10.17
CA LEU A 5 3.05 1.63 8.94
C LEU A 5 2.03 1.05 7.95
N PHE A 6 2.01 -0.27 7.78
CA PHE A 6 1.04 -0.92 6.91
C PHE A 6 -0.40 -0.67 7.36
N MET A 7 -0.69 -0.82 8.65
CA MET A 7 -2.03 -0.59 9.17
C MET A 7 -2.45 0.88 9.02
N TYR A 8 -1.52 1.81 9.20
CA TYR A 8 -1.76 3.23 8.96
C TYR A 8 -2.10 3.52 7.50
N ILE A 9 -1.36 2.93 6.55
CA ILE A 9 -1.66 3.03 5.11
C ILE A 9 -3.06 2.48 4.82
N VAL A 10 -3.37 1.27 5.33
CA VAL A 10 -4.68 0.63 5.11
C VAL A 10 -5.80 1.53 5.63
N ASP A 11 -5.69 2.05 6.85
CA ASP A 11 -6.72 2.92 7.43
C ASP A 11 -6.95 4.18 6.59
N ARG A 12 -5.87 4.93 6.27
CA ARG A 12 -5.97 6.16 5.49
C ARG A 12 -6.53 5.92 4.09
N ILE A 13 -6.02 4.92 3.38
CA ILE A 13 -6.47 4.57 2.03
C ILE A 13 -7.93 4.10 2.04
N SER A 14 -8.36 3.36 3.06
CA SER A 14 -9.76 2.92 3.19
C SER A 14 -10.71 4.08 3.40
N ASN A 15 -10.29 5.12 4.10
CA ASN A 15 -11.14 6.27 4.39
C ASN A 15 -11.25 7.21 3.19
N GLU A 16 -10.16 7.40 2.45
CA GLU A 16 -10.03 8.41 1.39
C GLU A 16 -10.31 7.87 -0.02
N VAL A 17 -10.12 6.57 -0.25
CA VAL A 17 -10.29 5.95 -1.58
C VAL A 17 -11.46 4.98 -1.55
N GLU A 18 -12.59 5.36 -2.18
CA GLU A 18 -13.83 4.57 -2.17
C GLU A 18 -13.64 3.13 -2.64
N LEU A 19 -12.77 2.92 -3.63
CA LEU A 19 -12.44 1.60 -4.17
C LEU A 19 -11.89 0.64 -3.10
N PHE A 20 -11.22 1.17 -2.07
CA PHE A 20 -10.64 0.41 -0.97
C PHE A 20 -11.61 0.19 0.19
N ARG A 21 -12.72 0.93 0.27
CA ARG A 21 -13.78 0.67 1.24
C ARG A 21 -14.36 -0.72 1.03
N GLN A 22 -14.68 -1.39 2.13
CA GLN A 22 -15.44 -2.63 2.05
C GLN A 22 -16.91 -2.28 1.80
N SER A 23 -17.46 -2.79 0.70
CA SER A 23 -18.87 -2.65 0.33
C SER A 23 -19.55 -4.01 0.23
N LYS A 24 -20.88 -4.02 0.21
CA LYS A 24 -21.71 -5.19 -0.12
C LYS A 24 -22.07 -5.14 -1.61
N ASP A 25 -21.93 -6.26 -2.28
CA ASP A 25 -22.39 -6.38 -3.67
C ASP A 25 -23.93 -6.42 -3.75
N ALA A 26 -24.47 -6.40 -4.96
CA ALA A 26 -25.92 -6.44 -5.21
C ALA A 26 -26.59 -7.74 -4.71
N LEU A 27 -25.81 -8.79 -4.42
CA LEU A 27 -26.26 -10.06 -3.85
C LEU A 27 -26.07 -10.10 -2.31
N GLY A 28 -25.65 -8.99 -1.70
CA GLY A 28 -25.43 -8.84 -0.26
C GLY A 28 -24.14 -9.45 0.26
N ARG A 29 -23.24 -9.94 -0.61
CA ARG A 29 -21.94 -10.50 -0.22
C ARG A 29 -20.95 -9.38 0.06
N LEU A 30 -20.12 -9.57 1.09
CA LEU A 30 -19.06 -8.63 1.40
C LEU A 30 -17.97 -8.72 0.34
N SER A 31 -17.60 -7.57 -0.22
CA SER A 31 -16.38 -7.42 -1.02
C SER A 31 -15.13 -7.64 -0.16
N LEU A 32 -13.98 -7.75 -0.84
CA LEU A 32 -12.68 -7.90 -0.18
C LEU A 32 -12.46 -6.81 0.86
N SER A 33 -11.83 -7.19 1.96
CA SER A 33 -11.49 -6.22 3.01
C SER A 33 -10.42 -5.26 2.49
N PRO A 34 -10.32 -4.04 3.08
CA PRO A 34 -9.32 -3.08 2.64
C PRO A 34 -7.89 -3.60 2.85
N LEU A 35 -7.68 -4.41 3.90
CA LEU A 35 -6.43 -5.11 4.17
C LEU A 35 -6.04 -6.04 3.01
N GLN A 36 -7.00 -6.83 2.51
CA GLN A 36 -6.79 -7.74 1.38
C GLN A 36 -6.47 -6.95 0.10
N LYS A 37 -7.24 -5.89 -0.18
CA LYS A 37 -7.04 -5.02 -1.34
C LYS A 37 -5.65 -4.37 -1.33
N CYS A 38 -5.25 -3.76 -0.21
CA CYS A 38 -3.92 -3.14 -0.08
C CYS A 38 -2.80 -4.17 -0.19
N THR A 39 -2.95 -5.33 0.46
CA THR A 39 -1.94 -6.41 0.37
C THR A 39 -1.74 -6.87 -1.07
N ALA A 40 -2.82 -7.05 -1.81
CA ALA A 40 -2.76 -7.51 -3.18
C ALA A 40 -2.10 -6.45 -4.10
N VAL A 41 -2.46 -5.17 -3.95
CA VAL A 41 -1.84 -4.09 -4.74
C VAL A 41 -0.34 -3.95 -4.45
N ILE A 42 0.08 -4.00 -3.19
CA ILE A 42 1.50 -3.93 -2.83
C ILE A 42 2.28 -5.11 -3.43
N ARG A 43 1.69 -6.32 -3.45
CA ARG A 43 2.32 -7.47 -4.10
C ARG A 43 2.44 -7.28 -5.62
N VAL A 44 1.41 -6.73 -6.28
CA VAL A 44 1.47 -6.41 -7.72
C VAL A 44 2.58 -5.41 -8.00
N LEU A 45 2.73 -4.37 -7.17
CA LEU A 45 3.78 -3.37 -7.29
C LEU A 45 5.19 -3.94 -7.02
N ALA A 46 5.33 -4.81 -6.02
CA ALA A 46 6.64 -5.36 -5.64
C ALA A 46 7.19 -6.38 -6.64
N HIS A 47 6.31 -7.18 -7.24
CA HIS A 47 6.73 -8.32 -8.07
C HIS A 47 6.63 -8.08 -9.56
N GLY A 48 5.99 -6.99 -10.01
CA GLY A 48 5.92 -6.63 -11.42
C GLY A 48 5.37 -7.76 -12.27
N THR A 49 4.04 -7.85 -12.39
CA THR A 49 3.38 -8.67 -13.43
C THR A 49 3.68 -10.19 -13.40
N ALA A 50 3.32 -10.85 -12.31
CA ALA A 50 2.85 -12.25 -12.37
C ALA A 50 1.33 -12.27 -12.15
N ALA A 51 0.59 -11.63 -13.07
CA ALA A 51 -0.88 -11.53 -13.02
C ALA A 51 -1.58 -12.90 -12.91
N ASN A 52 -0.94 -13.99 -13.34
CA ASN A 52 -1.49 -15.35 -13.29
C ASN A 52 -1.57 -15.95 -11.88
N ALA A 53 -0.81 -15.45 -10.90
CA ALA A 53 -0.90 -15.91 -9.50
C ALA A 53 -1.76 -14.97 -8.63
N VAL A 54 -2.12 -13.80 -9.15
CA VAL A 54 -2.92 -12.79 -8.44
C VAL A 54 -4.42 -12.99 -8.71
N ASP A 55 -4.78 -13.68 -9.79
CA ASP A 55 -6.16 -14.08 -10.09
C ASP A 55 -6.81 -14.89 -8.96
N GLU A 56 -6.02 -15.66 -8.21
CA GLU A 56 -6.52 -16.48 -7.10
C GLU A 56 -7.00 -15.65 -5.88
N TYR A 57 -6.55 -14.40 -5.73
CA TYR A 57 -6.88 -13.56 -4.57
C TYR A 57 -7.84 -12.41 -4.85
N LEU A 58 -7.86 -11.89 -6.08
CA LEU A 58 -8.67 -10.72 -6.42
C LEU A 58 -9.87 -11.05 -7.31
N ARG A 59 -9.84 -12.11 -8.14
CA ARG A 59 -10.84 -12.35 -9.21
C ARG A 59 -11.19 -11.06 -9.97
N LEU A 60 -10.25 -10.12 -10.04
CA LEU A 60 -10.42 -8.82 -10.68
C LEU A 60 -9.85 -8.95 -12.08
N GLY A 61 -10.67 -8.66 -13.09
CA GLY A 61 -10.20 -8.58 -14.46
C GLY A 61 -8.98 -7.65 -14.59
N GLU A 62 -8.14 -7.90 -15.59
CA GLU A 62 -6.89 -7.14 -15.83
C GLU A 62 -7.11 -5.61 -15.79
N THR A 63 -8.22 -5.14 -16.35
CA THR A 63 -8.63 -3.73 -16.35
C THR A 63 -8.90 -3.20 -14.94
N THR A 64 -9.56 -3.99 -14.10
CA THR A 64 -9.89 -3.63 -12.73
C THR A 64 -8.64 -3.67 -11.84
N THR A 65 -7.74 -4.62 -12.05
CA THR A 65 -6.46 -4.68 -11.34
C THR A 65 -5.60 -3.45 -11.62
N ARG A 66 -5.49 -3.03 -12.89
CA ARG A 66 -4.78 -1.81 -13.28
C ARG A 66 -5.38 -0.55 -12.64
N SER A 67 -6.70 -0.41 -12.64
CA SER A 67 -7.38 0.71 -11.98
C SER A 67 -7.15 0.71 -10.46
N CYS A 68 -7.21 -0.45 -9.80
CA CYS A 68 -6.89 -0.59 -8.38
C CYS A 68 -5.47 -0.11 -8.04
N VAL A 69 -4.49 -0.52 -8.85
CA VAL A 69 -3.10 -0.09 -8.67
C VAL A 69 -2.98 1.42 -8.88
N GLN A 70 -3.62 1.97 -9.91
CA GLN A 70 -3.58 3.41 -10.20
C GLN A 70 -4.17 4.23 -9.04
N HIS A 71 -5.38 3.91 -8.58
CA HIS A 71 -6.01 4.62 -7.46
C HIS A 71 -5.24 4.47 -6.15
N PHE A 72 -4.61 3.32 -5.93
CA PHE A 72 -3.74 3.13 -4.78
C PHE A 72 -2.51 4.03 -4.84
N VAL A 73 -1.80 4.05 -5.97
CA VAL A 73 -0.59 4.86 -6.13
C VAL A 73 -0.92 6.35 -6.01
N GLU A 74 -2.00 6.80 -6.64
CA GLU A 74 -2.48 8.18 -6.52
C GLU A 74 -2.85 8.52 -5.06
N GLY A 75 -3.57 7.64 -4.37
CA GLY A 75 -3.88 7.80 -2.96
C GLY A 75 -2.63 7.88 -2.09
N ILE A 76 -1.62 7.04 -2.35
CA ILE A 76 -0.35 7.08 -1.62
C ILE A 76 0.38 8.41 -1.88
N ILE A 77 0.48 8.86 -3.13
CA ILE A 77 1.12 10.13 -3.45
C ILE A 77 0.41 11.30 -2.77
N ASN A 78 -0.92 11.34 -2.82
CA ASN A 78 -1.69 12.44 -2.25
C ASN A 78 -1.65 12.46 -0.71
N LEU A 79 -1.63 11.29 -0.06
CA LEU A 79 -1.69 11.19 1.40
C LEU A 79 -0.33 11.21 2.08
N PHE A 80 0.72 10.73 1.39
CA PHE A 80 2.04 10.51 1.96
C PHE A 80 3.15 11.22 1.18
N GLY A 81 2.86 11.83 0.03
CA GLY A 81 3.87 12.44 -0.84
C GLY A 81 4.65 13.56 -0.16
N ASP A 82 3.96 14.42 0.59
CA ASP A 82 4.60 15.54 1.28
C ASP A 82 5.58 15.09 2.39
N GLU A 83 5.30 13.94 3.01
CA GLU A 83 6.12 13.39 4.09
C GLU A 83 7.24 12.49 3.56
N TYR A 84 6.94 11.59 2.60
CA TYR A 84 7.83 10.51 2.19
C TYR A 84 8.42 10.66 0.78
N LEU A 85 7.81 11.46 -0.10
CA LEU A 85 8.31 11.70 -1.46
C LEU A 85 9.01 13.07 -1.60
N ARG A 86 9.07 13.84 -0.51
CA ARG A 86 9.84 15.08 -0.40
C ARG A 86 11.35 14.79 -0.46
N ARG A 87 12.12 15.80 -0.90
CA ARG A 87 13.59 15.78 -0.83
C ARG A 87 14.05 15.64 0.64
N PRO A 88 14.90 14.66 0.98
CA PRO A 88 15.38 14.45 2.34
C PRO A 88 16.00 15.71 2.93
N THR A 89 15.67 16.00 4.19
CA THR A 89 16.29 17.08 4.95
C THR A 89 17.55 16.59 5.66
N PRO A 90 18.47 17.47 6.08
CA PRO A 90 19.63 17.07 6.88
C PRO A 90 19.26 16.30 8.15
N ALA A 91 18.10 16.58 8.75
CA ALA A 91 17.60 15.84 9.91
C ALA A 91 17.21 14.40 9.57
N ASP A 92 16.62 14.16 8.39
CA ASP A 92 16.29 12.81 7.91
C ASP A 92 17.55 11.99 7.65
N LEU A 93 18.58 12.64 7.07
CA LEU A 93 19.89 12.04 6.87
C LEU A 93 20.55 11.68 8.20
N GLN A 94 20.51 12.58 9.19
CA GLN A 94 21.04 12.29 10.53
C GLN A 94 20.31 11.12 11.19
N ARG A 95 18.97 11.08 11.12
CA ARG A 95 18.18 9.94 11.62
C ARG A 95 18.56 8.63 10.94
N LEU A 96 18.78 8.63 9.63
CA LEU A 96 19.24 7.44 8.91
C LEU A 96 20.62 6.99 9.37
N LEU A 97 21.57 7.93 9.56
CA LEU A 97 22.90 7.65 10.09
C LEU A 97 22.85 7.08 11.51
N ASP A 98 22.02 7.65 12.38
CA ASP A 98 21.85 7.17 13.75
C ASP A 98 21.25 5.75 13.78
N LEU A 99 20.29 5.46 12.91
CA LEU A 99 19.71 4.11 12.77
C LEU A 99 20.75 3.09 12.30
N VAL A 100 21.60 3.44 11.33
CA VAL A 100 22.69 2.57 10.84
C VAL A 100 23.74 2.35 11.94
N SER A 101 24.14 3.42 12.62
CA SER A 101 25.06 3.37 13.75
C SER A 101 24.56 2.42 14.84
N ILE A 102 23.28 2.53 15.25
CA ILE A 102 22.68 1.63 16.25
C ILE A 102 22.71 0.15 15.80
N MET A 103 22.53 -0.14 14.51
CA MET A 103 22.61 -1.51 13.99
C MET A 103 24.05 -2.04 13.99
N ASP A 104 25.04 -1.20 13.66
CA ASP A 104 26.46 -1.58 13.63
C ASP A 104 27.05 -1.85 15.02
N PHE A 105 26.49 -1.26 16.09
CA PHE A 105 26.94 -1.46 17.49
C PHE A 105 26.39 -2.73 18.16
N THR A 106 25.69 -3.61 17.43
CA THR A 106 25.18 -4.89 17.97
C THR A 106 25.91 -6.13 17.43
N GLY A 107 27.10 -5.95 16.85
CA GLY A 107 28.01 -7.02 16.40
C GLY A 107 28.93 -7.54 17.48
#